data_AF-A0A845LNX3-F1
#
_entry.id   AF-A0A845LNX3-F1
#
_cell.length_a   1.000
_cell.length_b   1.000
_cell.length_c   1.000
_cell.angle_alpha   90.00
_cell.angle_beta   90.00
_cell.angle_gamma   90.00
#
_symmetry.space_group_name_H-M   'P 1'
#
loop_
_entity.id
_entity.type
_entity.pdbx_description
1 polymer ?
#
loop_
_entity_poly.entity_id
_entity_poly.type
_entity_poly.pdbx_seq_one_letter_code
_entity_poly.pdbx_strand_id
1 'polypeptide(L)'
;MQTSKNLKKLLPMVTLTLLLTAAATLSACAPAVEPPATPPAAETPAAPTLPQAQEKIFEQAGSDPWRDYSFEPASLQTWINEEGDEILDVWVRIDYKNNPGTAVRDEQQWHIDFKNNRYKVSDSFAYDAEGNFCET
;
A
#
# COMPACT_ATOMS: atom_id res chain seq x y z
N MET A 1 -33.12 14.66 -42.19
CA MET A 1 -33.29 16.02 -41.62
C MET A 1 -32.85 15.97 -40.17
N GLN A 2 -31.92 16.87 -39.77
CA GLN A 2 -31.60 17.38 -38.41
C GLN A 2 -31.38 16.35 -37.27
N THR A 3 -30.41 16.43 -36.35
CA THR A 3 -29.46 17.46 -35.86
C THR A 3 -28.55 16.72 -34.86
N SER A 4 -27.22 16.66 -35.02
CA SER A 4 -26.19 17.55 -34.46
C SER A 4 -26.15 17.70 -32.93
N LYS A 5 -24.95 17.42 -32.38
CA LYS A 5 -24.21 18.05 -31.26
C LYS A 5 -24.05 17.23 -29.97
N ASN A 6 -22.87 16.62 -29.82
CA ASN A 6 -22.21 16.38 -28.54
C ASN A 6 -20.82 17.02 -28.59
N LEU A 7 -20.65 18.18 -27.94
CA LEU A 7 -19.32 18.73 -27.64
C LEU A 7 -19.41 19.77 -26.52
N LYS A 8 -18.70 19.50 -25.42
CA LYS A 8 -18.04 20.39 -24.44
C LYS A 8 -17.75 19.53 -23.20
N LYS A 9 -16.56 18.92 -23.05
CA LYS A 9 -15.34 19.50 -22.42
C LYS A 9 -15.67 20.42 -21.25
N LEU A 10 -15.19 20.09 -20.04
CA LEU A 10 -14.34 20.94 -19.19
C LEU A 10 -14.07 20.26 -17.83
N LEU A 11 -12.80 19.96 -17.55
CA LEU A 11 -12.22 19.95 -16.20
C LEU A 11 -12.09 21.40 -15.70
N PRO A 12 -12.04 21.62 -14.37
CA PRO A 12 -10.88 22.31 -13.77
C PRO A 12 -10.45 21.64 -12.44
N MET A 13 -9.18 21.39 -12.16
CA MET A 13 -8.03 22.30 -11.97
C MET A 13 -8.06 23.03 -10.61
N VAL A 14 -7.22 22.50 -9.70
CA VAL A 14 -6.31 23.20 -8.77
C VAL A 14 -6.86 24.39 -7.97
N THR A 15 -6.89 24.23 -6.65
CA THR A 15 -6.70 25.36 -5.72
C THR A 15 -6.01 24.91 -4.43
N LEU A 16 -4.69 24.99 -4.46
CA LEU A 16 -3.80 25.00 -3.31
C LEU A 16 -3.82 26.42 -2.72
N THR A 17 -4.35 26.58 -1.51
CA THR A 17 -4.36 27.89 -0.83
C THR A 17 -3.54 27.81 0.45
N LEU A 18 -2.27 28.18 0.30
CA LEU A 18 -1.34 28.53 1.37
C LEU A 18 -1.72 29.94 1.87
N LEU A 19 -2.08 30.11 3.15
CA LEU A 19 -2.21 31.45 3.75
C LEU A 19 -1.42 31.53 5.06
N LEU A 20 -0.33 32.28 4.97
CA LEU A 20 0.56 32.70 6.02
C LEU A 20 0.09 34.10 6.48
N THR A 21 -0.26 34.29 7.75
CA THR A 21 -0.43 35.63 8.34
C THR A 21 0.17 35.66 9.74
N ALA A 22 1.06 36.63 9.94
CA ALA A 22 1.86 36.87 11.13
C ALA A 22 1.30 38.01 11.99
N ALA A 23 1.83 38.07 13.23
CA ALA A 23 1.91 39.23 14.16
C ALA A 23 0.63 39.64 14.91
N ALA A 24 0.64 40.18 16.13
CA ALA A 24 1.58 40.25 17.26
C ALA A 24 0.80 41.01 18.37
N THR A 25 0.92 40.65 19.66
CA THR A 25 0.74 41.61 20.76
C THR A 25 1.52 41.16 22.01
N LEU A 26 2.46 42.01 22.44
CA LEU A 26 3.15 42.01 23.74
C LEU A 26 2.17 42.27 24.90
N SER A 27 2.42 41.71 26.08
CA SER A 27 2.48 42.46 27.35
C SER A 27 2.63 41.55 28.58
N ALA A 28 3.44 42.02 29.54
CA ALA A 28 3.37 41.82 30.99
C ALA A 28 4.47 40.97 31.67
N CYS A 29 5.36 41.72 32.35
CA CYS A 29 5.93 41.55 33.69
C CYS A 29 6.66 40.25 34.09
N ALA A 30 7.91 40.46 34.54
CA ALA A 30 8.84 39.51 35.16
C ALA A 30 8.25 38.70 36.33
N PRO A 31 8.88 37.56 36.71
CA PRO A 31 9.89 37.65 37.77
C PRO A 31 11.06 36.63 37.68
N ALA A 32 12.03 36.86 38.58
CA ALA A 32 12.91 35.89 39.23
C ALA A 32 14.05 35.22 38.42
N VAL A 33 15.26 35.41 38.95
CA VAL A 33 16.47 34.68 38.57
C VAL A 33 16.35 33.23 39.03
N GLU A 34 16.21 32.30 38.09
CA GLU A 34 16.38 30.86 38.30
C GLU A 34 17.78 30.41 37.83
N PRO A 35 18.41 29.42 38.50
CA PRO A 35 19.76 28.95 38.22
C PRO A 35 19.87 28.33 36.80
N PRO A 36 21.08 28.22 36.20
CA PRO A 36 21.22 27.82 34.80
C PRO A 36 20.59 26.44 34.57
N ALA A 37 19.50 26.43 33.79
CA ALA A 37 18.86 25.22 33.30
C ALA A 37 19.87 24.40 32.48
N THR A 38 19.97 23.12 32.82
CA THR A 38 20.64 22.11 32.00
C THR A 38 20.09 22.19 30.57
N PRO A 39 20.91 22.17 29.50
CA PRO A 39 20.38 22.19 28.14
C PRO A 39 19.45 20.99 27.95
N PRO A 40 18.25 21.17 27.36
CA PRO A 40 17.35 20.06 27.10
C PRO A 40 18.08 19.07 26.19
N ALA A 41 18.14 17.81 26.63
CA ALA A 41 18.54 16.71 25.79
C ALA A 41 17.63 16.75 24.56
N ALA A 42 18.23 16.91 23.38
CA ALA A 42 17.51 16.84 22.12
C ALA A 42 16.82 15.47 22.07
N GLU A 43 15.50 15.47 22.22
CA GLU A 43 14.68 14.33 21.88
C GLU A 43 14.89 14.11 20.38
N THR A 44 15.71 13.11 20.05
CA THR A 44 15.80 12.59 18.70
C THR A 44 14.38 12.20 18.31
N PRO A 45 13.80 12.75 17.23
CA PRO A 45 12.48 12.34 16.80
C PRO A 45 12.51 10.82 16.60
N ALA A 46 11.72 10.08 17.38
CA ALA A 46 11.46 8.69 17.09
C ALA A 46 10.84 8.67 15.69
N ALA A 47 11.58 8.11 14.72
CA ALA A 47 11.06 7.90 13.40
C ALA A 47 9.70 7.20 13.52
N PRO A 48 8.66 7.63 12.80
CA PRO A 48 7.38 6.95 12.83
C PRO A 48 7.62 5.50 12.42
N THR A 49 7.51 4.58 13.38
CA THR A 49 7.48 3.16 13.10
C THR A 49 6.24 2.94 12.24
N LEU A 50 6.44 2.66 10.94
CA LEU A 50 5.35 2.24 10.07
C LEU A 50 4.59 1.11 10.77
N PRO A 51 3.24 1.06 10.67
CA PRO A 51 2.49 -0.10 11.14
C PRO A 51 3.17 -1.34 10.56
N GLN A 52 3.73 -2.19 11.42
CA GLN A 52 4.40 -3.40 10.96
C GLN A 52 3.31 -4.23 10.29
N ALA A 53 3.42 -4.39 8.97
CA ALA A 53 2.60 -5.34 8.25
C ALA A 53 2.72 -6.67 8.99
N GLN A 54 1.59 -7.22 9.44
CA GLN A 54 1.60 -8.54 10.07
C GLN A 54 2.26 -9.52 9.11
N GLU A 55 3.14 -10.37 9.64
CA GLU A 55 3.80 -11.39 8.83
C GLU A 55 2.73 -12.34 8.29
N LYS A 56 2.65 -12.46 6.97
CA LYS A 56 1.71 -13.35 6.29
C LYS A 56 2.15 -14.81 6.46
N ILE A 57 1.21 -15.68 6.83
CA ILE A 57 1.46 -17.13 6.93
C ILE A 57 0.86 -17.82 5.71
N PHE A 58 1.71 -18.45 4.91
CA PHE A 58 1.30 -19.11 3.67
C PHE A 58 1.22 -20.64 3.82
N GLU A 59 0.14 -21.23 3.29
CA GLU A 59 -0.09 -22.67 3.22
C GLU A 59 0.07 -23.18 1.79
N GLN A 60 0.66 -24.37 1.61
CA GLN A 60 0.91 -24.94 0.29
C GLN A 60 -0.40 -25.24 -0.46
N ALA A 61 -0.53 -24.70 -1.67
CA ALA A 61 -1.70 -24.90 -2.54
C ALA A 61 -1.45 -25.96 -3.62
N GLY A 62 -0.25 -25.95 -4.20
CA GLY A 62 0.08 -26.80 -5.34
C GLY A 62 1.44 -26.49 -5.92
N SER A 63 1.83 -27.23 -6.94
CA SER A 63 3.10 -27.00 -7.63
C SER A 63 3.00 -27.39 -9.11
N ASP A 64 3.82 -26.74 -9.92
CA ASP A 64 4.10 -27.12 -11.29
C ASP A 64 5.62 -27.33 -11.48
N PRO A 65 6.11 -27.73 -12.66
CA PRO A 65 7.55 -27.94 -12.88
C PRO A 65 8.43 -26.70 -12.66
N TRP A 66 7.85 -25.49 -12.65
CA TRP A 66 8.54 -24.21 -12.58
C TRP A 66 8.30 -23.45 -11.28
N ARG A 67 7.14 -23.65 -10.66
CA ARG A 67 6.65 -22.85 -9.54
C ARG A 67 6.05 -23.70 -8.44
N ASP A 68 6.19 -23.23 -7.21
CA ASP A 68 5.41 -23.68 -6.07
C ASP A 68 4.43 -22.56 -5.69
N TYR A 69 3.19 -22.93 -5.41
CA TYR A 69 2.12 -22.01 -5.05
C TYR A 69 1.71 -22.25 -3.62
N SER A 70 1.58 -21.16 -2.87
CA SER A 70 0.99 -21.14 -1.54
C SER A 70 0.05 -19.95 -1.41
N PHE A 71 -0.86 -19.98 -0.45
CA PHE A 71 -1.81 -18.90 -0.22
C PHE A 71 -1.92 -18.59 1.28
N GLU A 72 -2.29 -17.36 1.62
CA GLU A 72 -2.50 -16.97 3.02
C GLU A 72 -3.97 -17.19 3.42
N PRO A 73 -4.30 -18.15 4.31
CA PRO A 73 -5.69 -18.41 4.68
C PRO A 73 -6.37 -17.23 5.37
N ALA A 74 -5.61 -16.43 6.12
CA ALA A 74 -6.11 -15.24 6.81
C ALA A 74 -6.54 -14.13 5.85
N SER A 75 -6.09 -14.17 4.59
CA SER A 75 -6.45 -13.20 3.55
C SER A 75 -7.72 -13.54 2.78
N LEU A 76 -8.29 -14.74 2.98
CA LEU A 76 -9.46 -15.18 2.24
C LEU A 76 -10.67 -14.30 2.54
N GLN A 77 -11.13 -13.56 1.54
CA GLN A 77 -12.30 -12.71 1.66
C GLN A 77 -13.19 -12.83 0.42
N THR A 78 -14.48 -13.12 0.63
CA THR A 78 -15.46 -13.14 -0.46
C THR A 78 -16.28 -11.86 -0.48
N TRP A 79 -16.55 -11.35 -1.68
CA TRP A 79 -17.44 -10.22 -1.91
C TRP A 79 -18.17 -10.33 -3.26
N ILE A 80 -19.20 -9.51 -3.47
CA ILE A 80 -19.97 -9.47 -4.72
C ILE A 80 -19.62 -8.19 -5.46
N ASN A 81 -19.23 -8.29 -6.73
CA ASN A 81 -18.91 -7.13 -7.55
C ASN A 81 -20.16 -6.42 -8.11
N GLU A 82 -19.95 -5.32 -8.84
CA GLU A 82 -21.04 -4.54 -9.44
C GLU A 82 -21.85 -5.32 -10.49
N GLU A 83 -21.26 -6.35 -11.09
CA GLU A 83 -21.89 -7.24 -12.07
C GLU A 83 -22.71 -8.37 -11.42
N GLY A 84 -22.65 -8.48 -10.09
CA GLY A 84 -23.32 -9.53 -9.31
C GLY A 84 -22.57 -10.86 -9.25
N ASP A 85 -21.30 -10.88 -9.66
CA ASP A 85 -20.44 -12.05 -9.58
C ASP A 85 -19.72 -12.11 -8.22
N GLU A 86 -19.61 -13.34 -7.69
CA GLU A 86 -18.88 -13.64 -6.45
C GLU A 86 -17.38 -13.69 -6.71
N ILE A 87 -16.64 -12.88 -5.99
CA ILE A 87 -15.19 -12.73 -6.09
C ILE A 87 -14.54 -13.20 -4.79
N LEU A 88 -13.51 -14.03 -4.90
CA LEU A 88 -12.62 -14.38 -3.79
C LEU A 88 -11.32 -13.59 -3.90
N ASP A 89 -11.01 -12.83 -2.86
CA ASP A 89 -9.71 -12.21 -2.66
C ASP A 89 -8.81 -13.14 -1.85
N VAL A 90 -7.56 -13.25 -2.27
CA VAL A 90 -6.55 -14.07 -1.59
C VAL A 90 -5.13 -13.59 -1.91
N TRP A 91 -4.26 -13.57 -0.91
CA TRP A 91 -2.82 -13.44 -1.10
C TRP A 91 -2.22 -14.78 -1.51
N VAL A 92 -1.52 -14.78 -2.64
CA VAL A 92 -0.84 -15.93 -3.21
C VAL A 92 0.67 -15.66 -3.22
N ARG A 93 1.45 -16.63 -2.73
CA ARG A 93 2.90 -16.66 -2.89
C ARG A 93 3.27 -17.65 -3.97
N ILE A 94 4.16 -17.21 -4.87
CA ILE A 94 4.68 -17.98 -5.99
C ILE A 94 6.19 -18.04 -5.82
N ASP A 95 6.73 -19.21 -5.52
CA ASP A 95 8.16 -19.45 -5.43
C ASP A 95 8.66 -20.08 -6.74
N TYR A 96 9.66 -19.48 -7.38
CA TYR A 96 10.20 -19.91 -8.66
C TYR A 96 11.41 -20.83 -8.46
N LYS A 97 11.32 -22.08 -8.95
CA LYS A 97 12.33 -23.12 -8.70
C LYS A 97 13.69 -22.83 -9.33
N ASN A 98 13.69 -22.21 -10.51
CA ASN A 98 14.90 -21.97 -11.31
C ASN A 98 14.79 -20.65 -12.08
N ASN A 99 14.45 -19.53 -11.41
CA ASN A 99 14.41 -18.24 -12.09
C ASN A 99 15.85 -17.70 -12.27
N PRO A 100 16.31 -17.41 -13.50
CA PRO A 100 17.61 -16.77 -13.71
C PRO A 100 17.61 -15.28 -13.35
N GLY A 101 16.44 -14.67 -13.09
CA GLY A 101 16.30 -13.28 -12.65
C GLY A 101 16.57 -13.10 -11.15
N THR A 102 16.61 -11.84 -10.71
CA THR A 102 16.82 -11.48 -9.30
C THR A 102 15.67 -11.89 -8.40
N ALA A 103 14.42 -11.75 -8.87
CA ALA A 103 13.24 -12.13 -8.11
C ALA A 103 13.02 -13.64 -8.17
N VAL A 104 13.04 -14.33 -7.04
CA VAL A 104 12.77 -15.78 -6.95
C VAL A 104 11.43 -16.08 -6.29
N ARG A 105 10.73 -15.05 -5.80
CA ARG A 105 9.42 -15.17 -5.17
C ARG A 105 8.57 -13.95 -5.46
N ASP A 106 7.30 -14.18 -5.79
CA ASP A 106 6.27 -13.14 -5.84
C ASP A 106 5.22 -13.37 -4.75
N GLU A 107 4.76 -12.30 -4.11
CA GLU A 107 3.53 -12.27 -3.31
C GLU A 107 2.52 -11.37 -4.02
N GLN A 108 1.36 -11.92 -4.37
CA GLN A 108 0.36 -11.26 -5.21
C GLN A 108 -1.03 -11.33 -4.58
N GLN A 109 -1.79 -10.24 -4.63
CA GLN A 109 -3.21 -10.24 -4.28
C GLN A 109 -4.03 -10.60 -5.50
N TRP A 110 -4.72 -11.73 -5.45
CA TRP A 110 -5.55 -12.25 -6.52
C TRP A 110 -7.03 -12.02 -6.22
N HIS A 111 -7.78 -11.60 -7.24
CA HIS A 111 -9.24 -11.54 -7.25
C HIS A 111 -9.77 -12.61 -8.19
N ILE A 112 -10.37 -13.66 -7.64
CA ILE A 112 -10.76 -14.88 -8.38
C ILE A 112 -12.27 -14.89 -8.59
N ASP A 113 -12.66 -14.96 -9.86
CA ASP A 113 -14.04 -15.18 -10.31
C ASP A 113 -14.16 -16.64 -10.76
N PHE A 114 -14.61 -17.50 -9.84
CA PHE A 114 -14.72 -18.93 -10.09
C PHE A 114 -15.74 -19.27 -11.18
N LYS A 115 -16.83 -18.49 -11.27
CA LYS A 115 -17.92 -18.73 -12.21
C LYS A 115 -17.46 -18.58 -13.66
N ASN A 116 -16.66 -17.54 -13.93
CA ASN A 116 -16.14 -17.29 -15.27
C ASN A 116 -14.72 -17.86 -15.49
N ASN A 117 -14.13 -18.52 -14.49
CA ASN A 117 -12.78 -19.08 -14.52
C ASN A 117 -11.71 -18.04 -14.91
N ARG A 118 -11.74 -16.88 -14.24
CA ARG A 118 -10.81 -15.78 -14.47
C ARG A 118 -10.27 -15.27 -13.14
N TYR A 119 -9.11 -14.62 -13.19
CA TYR A 119 -8.59 -13.88 -12.06
C TYR A 119 -7.91 -12.59 -12.52
N LYS A 120 -7.74 -11.65 -11.59
CA LYS A 120 -6.93 -10.44 -11.76
C LYS A 120 -5.97 -10.31 -10.59
N VAL A 121 -4.84 -9.64 -10.81
CA VAL A 121 -3.88 -9.29 -9.77
C VAL A 121 -3.97 -7.79 -9.51
N SER A 122 -4.19 -7.36 -8.26
CA SER A 122 -4.18 -5.93 -7.90
C SER A 122 -2.83 -5.46 -7.39
N ASP A 123 -2.19 -6.28 -6.56
CA ASP A 123 -0.95 -5.97 -5.88
C ASP A 123 0.05 -7.09 -6.10
N SER A 124 1.31 -6.71 -6.27
CA SER A 124 2.40 -7.65 -6.51
C SER A 124 3.68 -7.13 -5.86
N PHE A 125 4.31 -7.99 -5.08
CA PHE A 125 5.59 -7.75 -4.45
C PHE A 125 6.57 -8.85 -4.85
N ALA A 126 7.72 -8.47 -5.39
CA ALA A 126 8.76 -9.42 -5.78
C ALA A 126 9.86 -9.44 -4.73
N TYR A 127 10.46 -10.61 -4.51
CA TYR A 127 11.51 -10.82 -3.53
C TYR A 127 12.67 -11.63 -4.11
N ASP A 128 13.89 -11.29 -3.69
CA ASP A 128 15.09 -12.07 -3.99
C ASP A 128 15.20 -13.31 -3.08
N ALA A 129 16.27 -14.09 -3.28
CA ALA A 129 16.49 -15.33 -2.53
C ALA A 129 16.79 -15.08 -1.04
N GLU A 130 17.26 -13.89 -0.70
CA GLU A 130 17.50 -13.43 0.66
C GLU A 130 16.22 -12.87 1.32
N GLY A 131 15.13 -12.75 0.55
CA GLY A 131 13.84 -12.24 1.00
C GLY A 131 13.74 -10.72 1.01
N ASN A 132 14.67 -10.00 0.38
CA ASN A 132 14.58 -8.56 0.21
C ASN A 132 13.61 -8.21 -0.91
N PHE A 133 12.93 -7.08 -0.75
CA PHE A 133 12.06 -6.55 -1.80
C PHE A 133 12.87 -6.18 -3.05
N CYS A 134 12.45 -6.72 -4.19
CA CYS A 134 12.91 -6.31 -5.50
C CYS A 134 11.96 -5.22 -6.01
N GLU A 135 12.45 -3.99 -6.21
CA GLU A 135 11.71 -3.02 -7.01
C GLU A 135 11.58 -3.57 -8.44
N THR A 136 10.33 -3.69 -8.89
CA THR A 136 9.97 -4.07 -10.27
C THR A 136 9.57 -2.85 -11.08
#